data_AF-A0A9N9XEJ8-F1
#
_entry.id   AF-A0A9N9XEJ8-F1
#
_cell.length_a   1.000
_cell.length_b   1.000
_cell.length_c   1.000
_cell.angle_alpha   90.00
_cell.angle_beta   90.00
_cell.angle_gamma   90.00
#
_symmetry.space_group_name_H-M   'P 1'
#
loop_
_entity.id
_entity.type
_entity.pdbx_description
1 polymer ?
#
loop_
_entity_poly.entity_id
_entity_poly.type
_entity_poly.pdbx_seq_one_letter_code
_entity_poly.pdbx_strand_id
1 'polypeptide(L)'
;MLRISWIDHCTNVSILEQLKVKERLLKQIQQRNLQYFGHIARRTGTMEKLILEGIVEGKRSRGRSPSRWVDQTKTLINQGLHEAEQLVQDREGWREILKK
;
A
#
# COMPACT_ATOMS: atom_id res chain seq x y z
N MET A 1 -12.86 11.79 -21.86
CA MET A 1 -12.74 10.31 -21.84
C MET A 1 -12.69 9.82 -23.28
N LEU A 2 -11.79 8.89 -23.63
CA LEU A 2 -11.39 8.58 -25.02
C LEU A 2 -12.43 7.83 -25.89
N ARG A 3 -13.64 7.53 -25.38
CA ARG A 3 -14.74 6.84 -26.12
C ARG A 3 -14.26 5.60 -26.93
N ILE A 4 -13.34 4.83 -26.35
CA ILE A 4 -12.71 3.67 -26.98
C ILE A 4 -13.74 2.55 -27.12
N SER A 5 -13.90 2.03 -28.34
CA SER A 5 -14.70 0.85 -28.61
C SER A 5 -13.92 -0.41 -28.27
N TRP A 6 -14.61 -1.47 -27.86
CA TRP A 6 -13.96 -2.76 -27.61
C TRP A 6 -13.34 -3.37 -28.87
N ILE A 7 -13.82 -2.96 -30.06
CA ILE A 7 -13.32 -3.36 -31.38
C ILE A 7 -11.94 -2.75 -31.67
N ASP A 8 -11.60 -1.63 -31.03
CA ASP A 8 -10.35 -0.91 -31.29
C ASP A 8 -9.12 -1.68 -30.79
N HIS A 9 -9.32 -2.75 -30.01
CA HIS A 9 -8.28 -3.61 -29.44
C HIS A 9 -7.10 -2.82 -28.83
N CYS A 10 -7.38 -1.64 -28.28
CA CYS A 10 -6.38 -0.75 -27.73
C CYS A 10 -5.75 -1.36 -26.48
N THR A 11 -4.42 -1.33 -26.40
CA THR A 11 -3.70 -1.80 -25.21
C THR A 11 -3.77 -0.76 -24.10
N ASN A 12 -3.77 -1.23 -22.85
CA ASN A 12 -3.69 -0.34 -21.68
C ASN A 12 -2.47 0.59 -21.73
N VAL A 13 -1.36 0.14 -22.34
CA VAL A 13 -0.14 0.94 -22.50
C VAL A 13 -0.39 2.13 -23.43
N SER A 14 -0.94 1.88 -24.62
CA SER A 14 -1.26 2.94 -25.60
C SER A 14 -2.23 3.99 -25.04
N ILE A 15 -3.25 3.54 -24.31
CA ILE A 15 -4.23 4.43 -23.65
C ILE A 15 -3.55 5.34 -22.62
N LEU A 16 -2.64 4.79 -21.81
CA LEU A 16 -1.93 5.56 -20.79
C LEU A 16 -0.97 6.59 -21.40
N GLU A 17 -0.29 6.24 -22.51
CA GLU A 17 0.57 7.15 -23.27
C GLU A 17 -0.25 8.30 -23.88
N GLN A 18 -1.38 7.99 -24.51
CA GLN A 18 -2.26 8.99 -25.11
C GLN A 18 -2.84 9.96 -24.06
N LEU A 19 -3.22 9.44 -22.90
CA LEU A 19 -3.71 10.23 -21.77
C LEU A 19 -2.59 10.95 -21.00
N LYS A 20 -1.31 10.68 -21.32
CA LYS A 20 -0.13 11.23 -20.65
C LYS A 20 -0.19 11.06 -19.13
N VAL A 21 -0.67 9.90 -18.67
CA VAL A 21 -0.80 9.59 -17.24
C VAL A 21 0.59 9.40 -16.64
N LYS A 22 1.01 10.36 -15.82
CA LYS A 22 2.35 10.36 -15.19
C LYS A 22 2.45 9.40 -14.00
N GLU A 23 1.38 9.25 -13.23
CA GLU A 23 1.34 8.37 -12.06
C GLU A 23 0.15 7.42 -12.11
N ARG A 24 0.42 6.13 -11.85
CA ARG A 24 -0.65 5.14 -11.73
C ARG A 24 -1.33 5.27 -10.37
N LEU A 25 -2.66 5.17 -10.36
CA LEU A 25 -3.47 5.13 -9.14
C LEU A 25 -2.94 4.10 -8.12
N LEU A 26 -2.53 2.92 -8.60
CA LEU A 26 -1.97 1.87 -7.74
C LEU A 26 -0.72 2.37 -6.98
N LYS A 27 0.17 3.11 -7.63
CA LYS A 27 1.36 3.69 -6.99
C LYS A 27 0.95 4.65 -5.88
N GLN A 28 -0.03 5.51 -6.14
CA GLN A 28 -0.55 6.45 -5.14
C GLN A 28 -1.20 5.74 -3.94
N ILE A 29 -1.95 4.67 -4.18
CA ILE A 29 -2.54 3.86 -3.11
C ILE A 29 -1.46 3.20 -2.27
N GLN A 30 -0.42 2.62 -2.90
CA GLN A 30 0.70 2.00 -2.21
C GLN A 30 1.47 3.01 -1.36
N GLN A 31 1.74 4.20 -1.90
CA GLN A 31 2.41 5.27 -1.17
C GLN A 31 1.60 5.74 0.05
N ARG A 32 0.28 5.93 -0.11
CA ARG A 32 -0.63 6.29 0.99
C ARG A 32 -0.70 5.20 2.06
N ASN A 33 -0.71 3.93 1.65
CA ASN A 33 -0.68 2.79 2.56
C ASN A 33 0.57 2.86 3.46
N LEU A 34 1.75 3.04 2.86
CA LEU A 34 3.01 3.20 3.60
C LEU A 34 2.99 4.46 4.49
N GLN A 35 2.56 5.61 3.97
CA GLN A 35 2.47 6.85 4.77
C GLN A 35 1.63 6.64 6.04
N TYR A 36 0.49 5.96 5.91
CA TYR A 36 -0.39 5.65 7.03
C TYR A 36 0.23 4.64 8.00
N PHE A 37 0.92 3.62 7.50
CA PHE A 37 1.68 2.70 8.33
C PHE A 37 2.74 3.43 9.17
N GLY A 38 3.56 4.27 8.54
CA GLY A 38 4.56 5.05 9.25
C GLY A 38 3.95 6.04 10.26
N HIS A 39 2.75 6.55 10.00
CA HIS A 39 2.02 7.36 10.98
C HIS A 39 1.63 6.55 12.22
N ILE A 40 1.02 5.37 12.02
CA ILE A 40 0.60 4.50 13.13
C ILE A 40 1.79 3.96 13.91
N ALA A 41 2.82 3.44 13.21
CA ALA A 41 3.97 2.79 13.84
C ALA A 41 4.82 3.74 14.71
N ARG A 42 4.75 5.06 14.50
CA ARG A 42 5.41 6.07 15.37
C ARG A 42 4.57 6.52 16.56
N ARG A 43 3.28 6.19 16.60
CA ARG A 43 2.41 6.55 17.73
C ARG A 43 2.42 5.45 18.78
N THR A 44 2.29 5.86 20.03
CA THR A 44 2.15 4.98 21.19
C THR A 44 0.75 5.16 21.80
N GLY A 45 0.20 4.09 22.38
CA GLY A 45 -1.08 4.15 23.10
C GLY A 45 -2.34 4.34 22.23
N THR A 46 -2.23 4.25 20.91
CA THR A 46 -3.37 4.36 19.99
C THR A 46 -3.98 2.99 19.67
N MET A 47 -5.31 2.92 19.48
CA MET A 47 -6.00 1.69 19.11
C MET A 47 -5.47 1.10 17.80
N GLU A 48 -5.13 1.95 16.83
CA GLU A 48 -4.59 1.57 15.53
C GLU A 48 -3.26 0.82 15.67
N LYS A 49 -2.41 1.26 16.62
CA LYS A 49 -1.13 0.62 16.94
C LYS A 49 -1.35 -0.74 17.60
N LEU A 50 -2.30 -0.84 18.53
CA LEU A 50 -2.70 -2.11 19.14
C LEU A 50 -3.24 -3.10 18.10
N ILE A 51 -4.04 -2.64 17.14
CA ILE A 51 -4.56 -3.47 16.04
C ILE A 51 -3.44 -3.91 15.08
N LEU A 52 -2.43 -3.06 14.87
CA LEU A 52 -1.29 -3.36 14.00
C LEU A 52 -0.39 -4.44 14.59
N GLU A 53 -0.10 -4.34 15.89
CA GLU A 53 0.74 -5.28 16.64
C GLU A 53 -0.02 -6.55 17.01
N GLY A 54 -1.33 -6.44 17.19
CA GLY A 54 -2.21 -7.55 17.57
C GLY A 54 -2.43 -8.54 16.42
N ILE A 55 -2.10 -9.80 16.68
CA ILE A 55 -2.59 -10.91 15.85
C ILE A 55 -4.00 -11.24 16.35
N VAL A 56 -5.03 -10.88 15.57
CA VAL A 56 -6.39 -11.37 15.84
C VAL A 56 -6.45 -12.85 15.45
N GLU A 57 -6.51 -13.70 16.48
CA GLU A 57 -6.70 -15.14 16.30
C GLU A 57 -8.08 -15.44 15.68
N GLY A 58 -8.14 -16.51 14.89
CA GLY A 58 -9.38 -16.98 14.27
C GLY A 58 -9.37 -16.97 12.74
N LYS A 59 -10.35 -17.67 12.17
CA LYS A 59 -10.51 -17.82 10.72
C LYS A 59 -11.44 -16.74 10.19
N ARG A 60 -11.05 -16.09 9.08
CA ARG A 60 -11.93 -15.14 8.40
C ARG A 60 -13.13 -15.83 7.76
N SER A 61 -14.25 -15.11 7.73
CA SER A 61 -15.44 -15.54 6.99
C SER A 61 -15.13 -15.70 5.50
N ARG A 62 -15.83 -16.65 4.87
CA ARG A 62 -15.74 -16.86 3.42
C ARG A 62 -16.12 -15.57 2.67
N GLY A 63 -15.44 -15.30 1.56
CA GLY A 63 -15.68 -14.13 0.69
C GLY A 63 -14.87 -12.88 1.03
N ARG A 64 -14.25 -12.79 2.21
CA ARG A 64 -13.30 -11.70 2.50
C ARG A 64 -11.94 -11.97 1.86
N SER A 65 -11.27 -10.90 1.42
CA SER A 65 -9.90 -11.01 0.90
C SER A 65 -8.97 -11.64 1.95
N PRO A 66 -8.14 -12.63 1.55
CA PRO A 66 -7.18 -13.24 2.46
C PRO A 66 -6.11 -12.25 2.91
N SER A 67 -5.73 -11.30 2.04
CA SER A 67 -4.70 -10.29 2.34
C SER A 67 -5.20 -9.23 3.32
N ARG A 68 -4.49 -9.03 4.42
CA ARG A 68 -4.65 -7.88 5.32
C ARG A 68 -4.00 -6.65 4.73
N TRP A 69 -4.41 -5.48 5.20
CA TRP A 69 -3.67 -4.24 4.99
C TRP A 69 -2.19 -4.40 5.41
N VAL A 70 -1.96 -4.99 6.59
CA VAL A 70 -0.63 -5.32 7.12
C VAL A 70 0.15 -6.27 6.20
N ASP A 71 -0.52 -7.25 5.59
CA ASP A 71 0.14 -8.18 4.65
C ASP A 71 0.58 -7.42 3.39
N GLN A 72 -0.25 -6.51 2.88
CA GLN A 72 0.12 -5.64 1.77
C GLN A 72 1.30 -4.73 2.13
N THR A 73 1.31 -4.15 3.34
CA THR A 73 2.42 -3.34 3.83
C THR A 73 3.72 -4.14 3.90
N LYS A 74 3.68 -5.37 4.43
CA LYS A 74 4.84 -6.28 4.43
C LYS A 74 5.33 -6.60 3.02
N THR A 75 4.43 -6.84 2.08
CA THR A 75 4.78 -7.05 0.67
C THR A 75 5.43 -5.81 0.05
N LEU A 76 4.97 -4.60 0.40
CA LEU A 76 5.51 -3.34 -0.11
C LEU A 76 6.90 -3.01 0.45
N ILE A 77 7.13 -3.29 1.74
CA ILE A 77 8.43 -3.03 2.41
C ILE A 77 9.41 -4.20 2.16
N ASN A 78 8.90 -5.37 1.79
CA ASN A 78 9.64 -6.62 1.65
C ASN A 78 10.40 -7.02 2.92
N GLN A 79 9.77 -6.79 4.08
CA GLN A 79 10.32 -7.06 5.41
C GLN A 79 9.23 -7.50 6.39
N GLY A 80 9.66 -8.03 7.54
CA GLY A 80 8.79 -8.33 8.67
C GLY A 80 8.17 -7.07 9.30
N LEU A 81 7.13 -7.25 10.12
CA LEU A 81 6.45 -6.12 10.78
C LEU A 81 7.38 -5.41 11.76
N HIS A 82 8.15 -6.17 12.55
CA HIS A 82 9.08 -5.61 13.53
C HIS A 82 10.20 -4.80 12.86
N GLU A 83 10.78 -5.33 11.78
CA GLU A 83 11.79 -4.65 10.97
C GLU A 83 11.22 -3.36 10.35
N ALA A 84 9.99 -3.42 9.83
CA ALA A 84 9.30 -2.25 9.29
C ALA A 84 9.05 -1.18 10.36
N GLU A 85 8.74 -1.56 11.60
CA GLU A 85 8.58 -0.60 12.70
C GLU A 85 9.90 0.08 13.09
N GLN A 86 11.02 -0.65 13.05
CA GLN A 86 12.35 -0.07 13.26
C GLN A 86 12.72 0.90 12.13
N LEU A 87 12.49 0.51 10.87
CA LEU A 87 12.73 1.39 9.70
C LEU A 87 11.93 2.69 9.77
N VAL A 88 10.71 2.64 10.27
CA VAL A 88 9.84 3.81 10.40
C VAL A 88 10.38 4.84 11.41
N GLN A 89 11.21 4.42 12.38
CA GLN A 89 11.82 5.34 13.34
C GLN A 89 12.85 6.26 12.68
N ASP A 90 13.60 5.75 11.70
CA ASP A 90 14.43 6.57 10.83
C ASP A 90 13.55 7.37 9.86
N ARG A 91 13.33 8.64 10.18
CA ARG A 91 12.49 9.53 9.37
C ARG A 91 13.07 9.81 7.99
N GLU A 92 14.39 9.81 7.85
CA GLU A 92 15.05 10.11 6.57
C GLU A 92 14.99 8.87 5.68
N GLY A 93 15.40 7.70 6.18
CA GLY A 93 15.26 6.44 5.48
C GLY A 93 13.81 6.15 5.10
N TRP A 94 12.85 6.43 5.98
CA TRP A 94 11.42 6.26 5.68
C TRP A 94 10.93 7.16 4.54
N ARG A 95 11.40 8.41 4.46
CA ARG A 95 11.06 9.32 3.36
C ARG A 95 11.58 8.81 2.02
N GLU A 96 12.77 8.22 2.00
CA GLU A 96 13.33 7.64 0.78
C GLU A 96 12.55 6.40 0.31
N ILE A 97 12.08 5.56 1.23
CA ILE A 97 11.20 4.43 0.90
C ILE A 97 9.88 4.92 0.28
N LEU A 98 9.31 6.02 0.79
CA LEU A 98 8.07 6.59 0.28
C LEU A 98 8.20 7.26 -1.11
N LYS A 99 9.42 7.57 -1.56
CA LYS A 99 9.66 8.20 -2.87
C LYS A 99 9.77 7.18 -4.01
N LYS A 100 9.99 5.89 -3.71
CA LYS A 100 9.99 4.82 -4.72
C LYS A 100 8.61 4.70 -5.39
#